data_AF-A0A5B8UT28-F1
#
_entry.id   AF-A0A5B8UT28-F1
#
_cell.length_a   1.000
_cell.length_b   1.000
_cell.length_c   1.000
_cell.angle_alpha   90.00
_cell.angle_beta   90.00
_cell.angle_gamma   90.00
#
_symmetry.space_group_name_H-M   'P 1'
#
loop_
_entity.id
_entity.type
_entity.pdbx_description
1 polymer ?
#
loop_
_entity_poly.entity_id
_entity_poly.type
_entity_poly.pdbx_seq_one_letter_code
_entity_poly.pdbx_strand_id
1 'polypeptide(L)'
;MVTYKVLLDARRPKSDGTYAVTIRITHDRKSTTFNTGVFVKKEQWLLEKCSISNVHPNAGLLNKTVTETYLRVQKSVLELESNGEGV
;
A
#
# COMPACT_ATOMS: atom_id res chain seq x y z
N MET A 1 -3.88 17.48 -6.72
CA MET A 1 -3.53 16.96 -5.38
C MET A 1 -3.51 15.45 -5.44
N VAL A 2 -2.34 14.85 -5.23
CA VAL A 2 -2.20 13.39 -5.14
C VAL A 2 -2.48 12.94 -3.72
N THR A 3 -3.26 11.88 -3.55
CA THR A 3 -3.48 11.23 -2.25
C THR A 3 -3.03 9.79 -2.28
N TYR A 4 -2.44 9.34 -1.18
CA TYR A 4 -1.92 7.99 -1.02
C TYR A 4 -2.59 7.32 0.17
N LYS A 5 -3.03 6.07 0.01
CA LYS A 5 -3.64 5.32 1.10
C LYS A 5 -3.24 3.85 1.05
N VAL A 6 -2.70 3.34 2.15
CA VAL A 6 -2.44 1.91 2.31
C VAL A 6 -3.74 1.23 2.74
N LEU A 7 -4.11 0.14 2.07
CA LEU A 7 -5.34 -0.60 2.35
C LEU A 7 -5.20 -2.08 2.02
N LEU A 8 -5.94 -2.90 2.75
CA LEU A 8 -6.09 -4.32 2.45
C LEU A 8 -7.08 -4.50 1.30
N ASP A 9 -6.65 -5.12 0.20
CA ASP A 9 -7.54 -5.45 -0.92
C ASP A 9 -8.37 -6.69 -0.61
N ALA A 10 -9.52 -6.46 0.02
CA ALA A 10 -10.46 -7.51 0.40
C ALA A 10 -11.28 -8.08 -0.77
N ARG A 11 -11.10 -7.57 -2.00
CA ARG A 11 -11.92 -7.98 -3.16
C ARG A 11 -11.54 -9.34 -3.72
N ARG A 12 -10.27 -9.71 -3.61
CA ARG A 12 -9.71 -10.94 -4.20
C ARG A 12 -8.80 -11.64 -3.20
N PRO A 13 -9.32 -12.57 -2.38
CA PRO A 13 -8.47 -13.42 -1.55
C PRO A 13 -7.64 -14.35 -2.44
N LYS A 14 -6.45 -14.70 -1.96
CA LYS A 14 -5.69 -15.84 -2.48
C LYS A 14 -6.33 -17.16 -2.02
N SER A 15 -5.94 -18.26 -2.66
CA SER A 15 -6.34 -19.62 -2.28
C SER A 15 -6.09 -19.93 -0.80
N ASP A 16 -5.02 -19.37 -0.22
CA ASP A 16 -4.66 -19.51 1.20
C ASP A 16 -5.46 -18.61 2.17
N GLY A 17 -6.45 -17.87 1.68
CA GLY A 17 -7.28 -16.96 2.47
C GLY A 17 -6.59 -15.67 2.91
N THR A 18 -5.43 -15.35 2.32
CA THR A 18 -4.73 -14.08 2.54
C THR A 18 -5.15 -13.02 1.52
N TYR A 19 -5.03 -11.76 1.91
CA TYR A 19 -5.39 -10.59 1.13
C TYR A 19 -4.16 -9.72 0.89
N ALA A 20 -4.07 -9.10 -0.29
CA ALA A 20 -2.95 -8.25 -0.63
C ALA A 20 -3.05 -6.91 0.11
N VAL A 21 -1.94 -6.44 0.66
CA VAL A 21 -1.79 -5.05 1.09
C VAL A 21 -1.46 -4.22 -0.14
N THR A 22 -2.20 -3.15 -0.36
CA THR A 22 -2.09 -2.31 -1.57
C THR A 22 -1.97 -0.85 -1.20
N ILE A 23 -1.31 -0.08 -2.06
CA ILE A 23 -1.24 1.38 -1.98
C ILE A 23 -2.15 1.92 -3.08
N ARG A 24 -3.19 2.63 -2.69
CA ARG A 24 -4.05 3.38 -3.59
C ARG A 24 -3.51 4.79 -3.75
N ILE A 25 -3.24 5.15 -4.99
CA ILE A 25 -2.89 6.50 -5.42
C ILE A 25 -4.12 7.08 -6.10
N THR A 26 -4.54 8.28 -5.70
CA THR A 26 -5.62 8.99 -6.39
C THR A 26 -5.11 10.35 -6.84
N HIS A 27 -5.20 10.59 -8.14
CA HIS A 27 -4.84 11.84 -8.80
C HIS A 27 -5.92 12.20 -9.83
N ASP A 28 -6.39 13.45 -9.85
CA ASP A 28 -7.44 13.93 -10.77
C ASP A 28 -8.66 13.02 -10.90
N ARG A 29 -9.21 12.59 -9.75
CA ARG A 29 -10.36 11.65 -9.64
C ARG A 29 -10.11 10.26 -10.24
N LYS A 30 -8.91 9.96 -10.73
CA LYS A 30 -8.48 8.64 -11.19
C LYS A 30 -7.73 7.94 -10.07
N SER A 31 -8.11 6.69 -9.77
CA SER A 31 -7.51 5.87 -8.72
C SER A 31 -6.75 4.71 -9.33
N THR A 32 -5.50 4.52 -8.92
CA THR A 32 -4.70 3.35 -9.27
C THR A 32 -4.24 2.67 -8.00
N THR A 33 -4.21 1.34 -7.99
CA THR A 33 -3.77 0.54 -6.83
C THR A 33 -2.54 -0.27 -7.20
N PHE A 34 -1.52 -0.22 -6.35
CA PHE A 34 -0.29 -0.99 -6.47
C PHE A 34 -0.19 -2.00 -5.35
N ASN A 35 0.20 -3.23 -5.66
CA ASN A 35 0.43 -4.28 -4.67
C ASN A 35 1.80 -4.07 -4.01
N THR A 36 1.88 -4.19 -2.69
CA THR A 36 3.15 -4.10 -1.95
C THR A 36 3.94 -5.41 -1.92
N GLY A 37 3.36 -6.50 -2.44
CA GLY A 37 3.91 -7.86 -2.34
C GLY A 37 3.62 -8.54 -0.99
N VAL A 38 3.00 -7.82 -0.05
CA VAL A 38 2.66 -8.34 1.28
C VAL A 38 1.23 -8.87 1.28
N PHE A 39 1.06 -10.07 1.82
CA PHE A 39 -0.23 -10.73 1.95
C PHE A 39 -0.47 -11.11 3.41
N VAL A 40 -1.64 -10.74 3.95
CA VAL A 40 -2.00 -11.02 5.35
C VAL A 40 -3.46 -11.46 5.45
N LYS A 41 -3.81 -12.16 6.53
CA LYS A 41 -5.22 -12.46 6.82
C LYS A 41 -5.95 -11.20 7.26
N LYS A 42 -7.28 -11.23 7.13
CA LYS A 42 -8.13 -10.10 7.54
C LYS A 42 -8.01 -9.82 9.04
N GLU A 43 -7.91 -10.87 9.88
CA GLU A 43 -7.72 -10.73 11.34
C GLU A 43 -6.38 -10.06 11.71
N GLN A 44 -5.39 -10.12 10.82
CA GLN A 44 -4.05 -9.57 11.05
C GLN A 44 -3.93 -8.13 10.57
N TRP A 45 -4.98 -7.53 10.00
CA TRP A 45 -4.98 -6.16 9.51
C TRP A 45 -5.69 -5.22 10.49
N LEU A 46 -5.00 -4.14 10.89
CA LEU A 46 -5.56 -3.10 11.72
C LEU A 46 -6.09 -1.98 10.84
N LEU A 47 -7.41 -1.96 10.60
CA LEU A 47 -8.06 -0.97 9.73
C LEU A 47 -7.82 0.47 10.19
N GLU A 48 -7.87 0.72 11.49
CA GLU A 48 -7.69 2.05 12.09
C GLU A 48 -6.27 2.60 11.89
N LYS A 49 -5.27 1.70 11.95
CA LYS A 49 -3.85 2.06 11.82
C LYS A 49 -3.31 1.89 10.41
N CYS A 50 -4.11 1.33 9.50
CA CYS A 50 -3.70 0.92 8.15
C CYS A 50 -2.39 0.11 8.15
N SER A 51 -2.25 -0.80 9.13
CA SER A 51 -1.02 -1.55 9.37
C SER A 51 -1.29 -2.99 9.80
N ILE A 52 -0.26 -3.80 9.78
CA ILE A 52 -0.32 -5.22 10.15
C ILE A 52 -0.19 -5.32 11.68
N SER A 53 -1.09 -6.08 12.29
CA SER A 53 -1.13 -6.35 13.72
C SER A 53 0.09 -7.14 14.19
N ASN A 54 0.55 -6.85 15.41
CA ASN A 54 1.66 -7.56 16.06
C ASN A 54 1.36 -9.04 16.36
N VAL A 55 0.12 -9.49 16.17
CA VAL A 55 -0.25 -10.92 16.19
C VAL A 55 0.46 -11.70 15.08
N HIS A 56 0.82 -11.05 13.97
CA HIS A 56 1.61 -11.68 12.93
C HIS A 56 3.08 -11.80 13.38
N PRO A 57 3.72 -12.99 13.31
CA PRO A 57 5.10 -13.17 13.81
C PRO A 57 6.11 -12.24 13.14
N ASN A 58 5.90 -11.96 11.85
CA ASN A 58 6.74 -11.04 11.06
C ASN A 58 6.14 -9.62 10.91
N ALA A 59 5.22 -9.18 11.79
CA ALA A 59 4.53 -7.90 11.64
C ALA A 59 5.47 -6.71 11.43
N GLY A 60 6.56 -6.63 12.21
CA GLY A 60 7.55 -5.57 12.09
C GLY A 60 8.22 -5.52 10.72
N LEU A 61 8.65 -6.68 10.20
CA LEU A 61 9.26 -6.79 8.89
C LEU A 61 8.27 -6.42 7.78
N LEU A 62 7.06 -6.96 7.83
CA LEU A 62 6.04 -6.72 6.81
C LEU A 62 5.60 -5.24 6.77
N ASN A 63 5.40 -4.61 7.93
CA ASN A 63 5.09 -3.19 8.02
C ASN A 63 6.24 -2.32 7.48
N LYS A 64 7.49 -2.74 7.70
CA LYS A 64 8.66 -2.07 7.12
C LYS A 64 8.64 -2.18 5.60
N THR A 65 8.41 -3.36 5.03
CA THR A 65 8.29 -3.56 3.57
C THR A 65 7.17 -2.72 2.95
N VAL A 66 6.01 -2.65 3.60
CA VAL A 66 4.88 -1.80 3.16
C VAL A 66 5.30 -0.32 3.18
N THR A 67 5.96 0.12 4.24
CA THR A 67 6.46 1.50 4.38
C THR A 67 7.50 1.85 3.31
N GLU A 68 8.47 0.97 3.06
CA GLU A 68 9.48 1.17 2.02
C GLU A 68 8.86 1.27 0.63
N THR A 69 7.86 0.43 0.34
CA THR A 69 7.13 0.48 -0.93
C THR A 69 6.34 1.78 -1.05
N TYR A 70 5.69 2.22 0.03
CA TYR A 70 4.97 3.48 0.08
C TYR A 70 5.89 4.68 -0.20
N LEU A 71 7.05 4.74 0.46
CA LEU A 71 8.04 5.79 0.23
C LEU A 71 8.58 5.77 -1.20
N ARG A 72 8.82 4.58 -1.77
CA ARG A 72 9.23 4.44 -3.18
C ARG A 72 8.19 5.02 -4.12
N VAL A 73 6.92 4.69 -3.92
CA VAL A 73 5.81 5.22 -4.72
C VAL A 73 5.73 6.75 -4.61
N GLN A 74 5.80 7.29 -3.40
CA GLN A 74 5.79 8.74 -3.19
C GLN A 74 6.97 9.42 -3.90
N LYS A 75 8.17 8.86 -3.78
CA LYS A 75 9.36 9.38 -4.45
C LYS A 75 9.18 9.39 -5.97
N SER A 76 8.71 8.29 -6.56
CA SER A 76 8.51 8.21 -8.01
C SER A 76 7.46 9.20 -8.51
N VAL A 77 6.38 9.44 -7.74
CA VAL A 77 5.39 10.48 -8.12
C VAL A 77 6.02 11.87 -8.03
N LEU A 78 6.79 12.16 -6.98
CA LEU A 78 7.47 13.45 -6.83
C LEU A 78 8.49 13.69 -7.96
N GLU A 79 9.24 12.65 -8.36
CA GLU A 79 10.17 12.73 -9.50
C GLU A 79 9.43 13.01 -10.82
N LEU A 80 8.24 12.40 -11.04
CA LEU A 80 7.41 12.66 -12.22
C LEU A 80 6.83 14.09 -12.23
N GLU A 81 6.40 14.60 -11.07
CA GLU A 81 5.95 15.99 -10.95
C GLU A 81 7.10 16.97 -11.24
N SER A 82 8.29 16.73 -10.67
CA SER A 82 9.47 17.56 -10.88
C SER A 82 10.01 17.53 -12.31
N ASN A 83 9.84 16.43 -13.06
CA ASN A 83 10.21 16.33 -14.47
C ASN A 83 9.12 16.84 -15.42
N GLY A 84 7.90 17.09 -14.92
CA GLY A 84 6.75 17.55 -15.71
C GLY A 84 6.66 19.08 -15.84
N GLU A 85 7.46 19.84 -15.09
CA GLU A 85 7.48 21.32 -15.12
C GLU A 85 8.54 21.89 -16.09
N GLY A 86 8.80 21.21 -17.20
CA GLY A 86 9.84 21.62 -18.16
C GLY A 86 9.56 21.22 -19.61
N VAL A 87 8.47 21.72 -20.20
CA VAL A 87 8.30 21.89 -21.65
C VAL A 87 7.59 23.21 -21.91
#